data_AF-A0A2V8G2E8-F1
#
_entry.id   AF-A0A2V8G2E8-F1
#
_cell.length_a   1.000
_cell.length_b   1.000
_cell.length_c   1.000
_cell.angle_alpha   90.00
_cell.angle_beta   90.00
_cell.angle_gamma   90.00
#
_symmetry.space_group_name_H-M   'P 1'
#
loop_
_entity.id
_entity.type
_entity.pdbx_description
1 polymer ?
#
loop_
_entity_poly.entity_id
_entity_poly.type
_entity_poly.pdbx_seq_one_letter_code
_entity_poly.pdbx_strand_id
1 'polypeptide(L)'
;MTVTPIVASLGHPTYDLFSAGDRAANFYTWGSMGLASSIGLGLAIARPELRVFVLDGDGSLLMNLGSLATIGWTAPENLVLI
;
A
#
# COMPACT_ATOMS: atom_id res chain seq x y z
N MET A 1 18.37 -9.61 1.41
CA MET A 1 17.47 -8.54 0.90
C MET A 1 16.05 -8.89 1.31
N THR A 2 15.36 -8.01 2.03
CA THR A 2 13.98 -8.22 2.48
C THR A 2 13.01 -8.08 1.29
N VAL A 3 12.25 -9.14 1.01
CA VAL A 3 11.29 -9.24 -0.09
C VAL A 3 9.92 -8.60 0.21
N THR A 4 9.80 -7.94 1.35
CA THR A 4 8.57 -7.30 1.86
C THR A 4 8.07 -6.21 0.92
N PRO A 5 6.89 -6.34 0.29
CA PRO A 5 6.38 -5.28 -0.58
C PRO A 5 5.96 -4.03 0.21
N ILE A 6 6.29 -2.85 -0.30
CA ILE A 6 5.76 -1.57 0.19
C ILE A 6 5.09 -0.85 -0.97
N VAL A 7 3.79 -0.60 -0.83
CA VAL A 7 2.99 0.18 -1.78
C VAL A 7 2.88 1.61 -1.25
N ALA A 8 3.21 2.62 -2.04
CA ALA A 8 3.09 4.01 -1.63
C ALA A 8 2.16 4.79 -2.55
N SER A 9 1.27 5.58 -1.94
CA SER A 9 0.39 6.50 -2.66
C SER A 9 1.19 7.63 -3.31
N LEU A 10 0.52 8.40 -4.17
CA LEU A 10 1.06 9.62 -4.75
C LEU A 10 1.42 10.65 -3.68
N GLY A 11 2.34 11.55 -4.03
CA GLY A 11 2.78 12.65 -3.17
C GLY A 11 3.86 12.22 -2.18
N HIS A 12 3.81 12.77 -0.97
CA HIS A 12 4.84 12.57 0.05
C HIS A 12 5.17 11.10 0.33
N PRO A 13 4.21 10.16 0.46
CA PRO A 13 4.54 8.75 0.75
C PRO A 13 5.48 8.11 -0.28
N THR A 14 5.29 8.39 -1.58
CA THR A 14 6.17 7.91 -2.64
C THR A 14 7.56 8.54 -2.56
N TYR A 15 7.64 9.87 -2.34
CA TYR A 15 8.93 10.55 -2.26
C TYR A 15 9.73 10.15 -1.02
N ASP A 16 9.07 10.02 0.12
CA ASP A 16 9.68 9.60 1.37
C ASP A 16 10.19 8.15 1.25
N LEU A 17 9.36 7.23 0.70
CA LEU A 17 9.78 5.85 0.47
C LEU A 17 10.96 5.75 -0.50
N PHE A 18 10.94 6.52 -1.58
CA PHE A 18 12.05 6.56 -2.54
C PHE A 18 13.34 7.08 -1.87
N SER A 19 13.22 8.15 -1.06
CA SER A 19 14.34 8.74 -0.32
C SER A 19 14.90 7.79 0.75
N ALA A 20 14.05 6.96 1.36
CA ALA A 20 14.44 5.96 2.35
C ALA A 20 15.18 4.76 1.73
N GLY A 21 15.15 4.63 0.40
CA GLY A 21 15.87 3.61 -0.34
C GLY A 21 14.98 2.92 -1.35
N ASP A 22 15.18 3.25 -2.63
CA ASP A 22 14.54 2.54 -3.72
C ASP A 22 14.98 1.07 -3.82
N ARG A 23 14.03 0.19 -4.13
CA ARG A 23 14.25 -1.24 -4.31
C ARG A 23 13.12 -1.87 -5.11
N ALA A 24 13.40 -3.01 -5.73
CA ALA A 24 12.45 -3.72 -6.60
C ALA A 24 11.10 -4.09 -5.97
N ALA A 25 11.02 -4.18 -4.63
CA ALA A 25 9.79 -4.49 -3.91
C ALA A 25 9.04 -3.23 -3.40
N ASN A 26 9.51 -2.03 -3.71
CA ASN A 26 8.70 -0.82 -3.58
C ASN A 26 7.81 -0.67 -4.82
N PHE A 27 6.56 -0.30 -4.61
CA PHE A 27 5.60 -0.03 -5.68
C PHE A 27 5.01 1.36 -5.49
N TYR A 28 5.38 2.27 -6.39
CA TYR A 28 4.93 3.65 -6.39
C TYR A 28 3.70 3.78 -7.31
N THR A 29 2.55 4.18 -6.78
CA THR A 29 1.28 4.15 -7.51
C THR A 29 1.09 5.37 -8.43
N TRP A 30 2.04 5.61 -9.34
CA TRP A 30 1.98 6.72 -10.30
C TRP A 30 0.69 6.68 -11.12
N GLY A 31 -0.06 7.79 -11.14
CA GLY A 31 -1.34 7.91 -11.85
C GLY A 31 -2.54 7.19 -11.19
N SER A 32 -2.40 6.66 -9.98
CA SER A 32 -3.44 5.86 -9.30
C SER A 32 -3.78 6.41 -7.91
N MET A 33 -4.15 7.70 -7.82
CA MET A 33 -4.53 8.34 -6.55
C MET A 33 -5.70 7.62 -5.91
N GLY A 34 -5.63 7.35 -4.61
CA GLY A 34 -6.65 6.62 -3.85
C GLY A 34 -6.64 5.11 -3.99
N LEU A 35 -5.73 4.53 -4.78
CA LEU A 35 -5.73 3.07 -5.00
C LEU A 35 -4.67 2.32 -4.20
N ALA A 36 -3.77 3.00 -3.47
CA ALA A 36 -2.70 2.35 -2.72
C ALA A 36 -3.24 1.32 -1.71
N SER A 37 -4.25 1.69 -0.92
CA SER A 37 -4.98 0.79 -0.01
C SER A 37 -5.55 -0.47 -0.71
N SER A 38 -6.25 -0.29 -1.84
CA SER A 38 -6.86 -1.40 -2.59
C SER A 38 -5.82 -2.30 -3.25
N ILE A 39 -4.74 -1.73 -3.78
CA ILE A 39 -3.64 -2.48 -4.39
C ILE A 39 -2.92 -3.30 -3.33
N GLY A 40 -2.64 -2.71 -2.17
CA GLY A 40 -2.03 -3.43 -1.04
C GLY A 40 -2.88 -4.58 -0.54
N LEU A 41 -4.20 -4.37 -0.41
CA LEU A 41 -5.14 -5.44 -0.07
C LEU A 41 -5.10 -6.58 -1.10
N GLY A 42 -5.19 -6.26 -2.40
CA GLY A 42 -5.12 -7.26 -3.45
C GLY A 42 -3.81 -8.07 -3.42
N LEU A 43 -2.69 -7.40 -3.16
CA LEU A 43 -1.38 -8.05 -3.03
C LEU A 43 -1.32 -8.96 -1.80
N ALA A 44 -1.85 -8.51 -0.66
CA ALA A 44 -1.87 -9.30 0.58
C ALA A 44 -2.69 -10.59 0.41
N ILE A 45 -3.83 -10.52 -0.28
CA ILE A 45 -4.67 -11.68 -0.62
C ILE A 45 -3.95 -12.61 -1.61
N ALA A 46 -3.32 -12.05 -2.65
CA ALA A 46 -2.68 -12.85 -3.70
C ALA A 46 -1.38 -13.53 -3.23
N ARG A 47 -0.69 -12.94 -2.25
CA ARG A 47 0.62 -13.38 -1.73
C ARG A 47 0.59 -13.48 -0.19
N PRO A 48 -0.18 -14.42 0.38
CA PRO A 48 -0.38 -14.54 1.83
C PRO A 48 0.93 -14.79 2.60
N GLU A 49 1.96 -15.31 1.94
CA GLU A 49 3.29 -15.54 2.52
C GLU A 49 4.14 -14.28 2.67
N LEU A 50 3.76 -13.17 2.01
CA LEU A 50 4.46 -11.90 2.09
C LEU A 50 3.71 -10.92 2.99
N ARG A 51 4.43 -10.28 3.90
CA ARG A 51 3.89 -9.12 4.63
C ARG A 51 3.91 -7.89 3.72
N VAL A 52 2.76 -7.23 3.57
CA VAL A 52 2.57 -6.08 2.70
C VAL A 52 2.35 -4.83 3.55
N PHE A 53 3.09 -3.77 3.24
CA PHE A 53 2.87 -2.45 3.82
C PHE A 53 2.31 -1.51 2.77
N VAL A 54 1.38 -0.66 3.18
CA VAL A 54 0.83 0.42 2.36
C VAL A 54 1.09 1.73 3.09
N LEU A 55 1.67 2.71 2.39
CA LEU A 55 1.80 4.09 2.84
C LEU A 55 0.79 4.92 2.05
N ASP A 56 -0.33 5.28 2.67
CA ASP A 56 -1.41 6.01 1.99
C ASP A 56 -1.58 7.40 2.61
N GLY A 57 -1.44 8.44 1.78
CA GLY A 57 -1.70 9.81 2.22
C GLY A 57 -3.19 10.02 2.54
N ASP A 58 -3.49 10.89 3.49
CA ASP A 58 -4.86 11.22 3.90
C ASP A 58 -5.78 11.60 2.72
N GLY A 59 -5.31 12.47 1.81
CA GLY A 59 -6.08 12.89 0.63
C GLY A 59 -6.31 11.73 -0.34
N SER A 60 -5.34 10.84 -0.49
CA SER A 60 -5.47 9.64 -1.31
C SER A 60 -6.47 8.66 -0.68
N LEU A 61 -6.31 8.36 0.61
CA LEU A 61 -7.21 7.49 1.36
C LEU A 61 -8.66 8.01 1.35
N LEU A 62 -8.86 9.32 1.48
CA LEU A 62 -10.20 9.94 1.44
C LEU A 62 -10.90 9.76 0.08
N MET A 63 -10.15 9.69 -1.03
CA MET A 63 -10.74 9.43 -2.35
C MET A 63 -11.31 8.03 -2.50
N ASN A 64 -10.83 7.08 -1.69
CA ASN A 64 -11.26 5.69 -1.71
C ASN A 64 -11.47 5.16 -0.29
N LEU A 65 -12.17 5.94 0.53
CA LEU A 65 -12.35 5.64 1.95
C LEU A 65 -13.07 4.29 2.16
N GLY A 66 -13.94 3.91 1.22
CA GLY A 66 -14.62 2.61 1.22
C GLY A 66 -13.68 1.40 1.23
N SER A 67 -12.43 1.57 0.76
CA SER A 67 -11.41 0.52 0.84
C SER A 67 -11.12 0.08 2.28
N LEU A 68 -11.24 0.96 3.28
CA LEU A 68 -11.08 0.60 4.69
C LEU A 68 -12.15 -0.39 5.17
N ALA A 69 -13.39 -0.22 4.72
CA ALA A 69 -14.46 -1.16 5.05
C ALA A 69 -14.19 -2.54 4.45
N THR A 70 -13.70 -2.59 3.21
CA THR A 70 -13.29 -3.84 2.55
C THR A 70 -12.09 -4.47 3.26
N ILE A 71 -11.05 -3.69 3.60
CA ILE A 71 -9.89 -4.17 4.36
C ILE A 71 -10.33 -4.74 5.71
N GLY A 72 -11.18 -4.02 6.46
CA GLY A 72 -11.69 -4.48 7.75
C GLY A 72 -12.54 -5.74 7.65
N TRP A 73 -13.31 -5.90 6.57
CA TRP A 73 -14.08 -7.12 6.32
C TRP A 73 -13.21 -8.31 5.92
N THR A 74 -12.24 -8.12 5.03
CA THR A 74 -11.34 -9.19 4.59
C THR A 74 -10.31 -9.56 5.66
N ALA A 75 -9.89 -8.60 6.48
CA ALA A 75 -8.97 -8.75 7.61
C ALA A 75 -7.73 -9.65 7.36
N PRO A 76 -6.95 -9.43 6.27
CA PRO A 76 -5.76 -10.23 6.02
C PRO A 76 -4.69 -9.96 7.08
N GLU A 77 -4.16 -11.02 7.70
CA GLU A 77 -3.17 -10.92 8.79
C GLU A 77 -1.82 -10.32 8.34
N ASN A 78 -1.54 -10.35 7.04
CA ASN A 78 -0.28 -9.92 6.44
C ASN A 78 -0.32 -8.49 5.86
N LEU A 79 -1.41 -7.73 6.01
CA LEU A 79 -1.51 -6.35 5.54
C LEU A 79 -1.32 -5.34 6.68
N VAL A 80 -0.50 -4.32 6.43
CA VAL A 80 -0.37 -3.15 7.30
C VAL A 80 -0.61 -1.89 6.47
N LEU A 81 -1.62 -1.10 6.82
CA LEU A 81 -1.90 0.21 6.24
C LEU A 81 -1.42 1.30 7.21
N ILE A 82 -0.60 2.23 6.70
CA ILE A 82 0.01 3.35 7.42
C ILE A 82 -0.47 4.65 6.77
#